data_AF-A0AB73MM47-F1
#
_entry.id   AF-A0AB73MM47-F1
#
_cell.length_a   1.000
_cell.length_b   1.000
_cell.length_c   1.000
_cell.angle_alpha   90.00
_cell.angle_beta   90.00
_cell.angle_gamma   90.00
#
_symmetry.space_group_name_H-M   'P 1'
#
loop_
_entity.id
_entity.type
_entity.pdbx_description
1 polymer ?
#
loop_
_entity_poly.entity_id
_entity_poly.type
_entity_poly.pdbx_seq_one_letter_code
_entity_poly.pdbx_strand_id
1 'polypeptide(L)'
;MTRIRSFSLSKILIVSFSFWILSCTLLEKKPVSGGVPVFSKEGKILRYYPHQIRWIGFDKSELPDVTGLVEFRSLVSLEIFHPEFRDLEELASLKTIGFLNVSGTKVKDLSALSKLSVLHSLYLNETSVDEQDLKRYPGVGKLTKLSLYKTKIRDLSFIDSECELRQLDIRNTEVSSLEPIANCGNLLELRIGHTRVKEIRFIYEMKNLRYLEWTGLDLSRKELDLVRERLPYLKLIPMYVGSL
;
A
#
# COMPACT_ATOMS: atom_id res chain seq x y z
N MET A 1 -21.25 -22.12 46.03
CA MET A 1 -20.72 -20.78 45.63
C MET A 1 -19.86 -21.06 44.40
N THR A 2 -20.11 -20.57 43.18
CA THR A 2 -20.51 -19.24 42.74
C THR A 2 -21.07 -19.33 41.30
N ARG A 3 -21.94 -18.38 40.92
CA ARG A 3 -22.52 -18.11 39.59
C ARG A 3 -21.46 -18.06 38.47
N ILE A 4 -21.78 -18.29 37.18
CA ILE A 4 -22.19 -17.26 36.17
C ILE A 4 -22.67 -18.03 34.91
N ARG A 5 -23.95 -17.99 34.52
CA ARG A 5 -24.63 -17.13 33.52
C ARG A 5 -24.02 -17.05 32.11
N SER A 6 -24.77 -17.65 31.17
CA SER A 6 -25.15 -17.21 29.81
C SER A 6 -24.09 -16.77 28.79
N PHE A 7 -24.15 -17.31 27.58
CA PHE A 7 -24.78 -16.66 26.40
C PHE A 7 -24.73 -17.61 25.19
N SER A 8 -25.83 -17.66 24.41
CA SER A 8 -25.94 -18.44 23.18
C SER A 8 -26.37 -17.53 22.03
N LEU A 9 -25.62 -17.66 20.92
CA LEU A 9 -25.97 -17.47 19.49
C LEU A 9 -26.74 -16.18 19.13
N SER A 10 -26.27 -15.30 18.25
CA SER A 10 -25.78 -15.60 16.90
C SER A 10 -25.65 -14.28 16.13
N LYS A 11 -24.74 -14.24 15.13
CA LYS A 11 -24.94 -13.75 13.74
C LYS A 11 -23.77 -12.94 13.15
N ILE A 12 -23.30 -13.50 12.03
CA ILE A 12 -22.81 -12.86 10.80
C ILE A 12 -21.30 -12.51 10.77
N LEU A 13 -20.55 -13.46 10.20
CA LEU A 13 -19.24 -13.29 9.61
C LEU A 13 -19.28 -12.18 8.54
N ILE A 14 -18.49 -11.14 8.73
CA ILE A 14 -17.94 -10.34 7.63
C ILE A 14 -16.54 -10.90 7.39
N VAL A 15 -16.35 -11.53 6.24
CA VAL A 15 -15.07 -12.04 5.78
C VAL A 15 -14.21 -10.84 5.35
N SER A 16 -13.41 -10.31 6.26
CA SER A 16 -12.23 -9.53 5.88
C SER A 16 -11.13 -10.53 5.53
N PHE A 17 -10.67 -10.51 4.28
CA PHE A 17 -9.47 -11.19 3.81
C PHE A 17 -8.22 -10.56 4.45
N SER A 18 -8.07 -10.71 5.77
CA SER A 18 -6.83 -10.53 6.52
C SER A 18 -6.08 -11.86 6.44
N PHE A 19 -5.46 -12.11 5.28
CA PHE A 19 -4.55 -13.23 5.12
C PHE A 19 -3.30 -12.95 5.97
N TRP A 20 -3.20 -13.65 7.10
CA TRP A 20 -1.97 -13.99 7.81
C TRP A 20 -1.04 -12.82 8.17
N ILE A 21 -1.40 -12.07 9.21
CA ILE A 21 -0.38 -11.64 10.17
C ILE A 21 -0.27 -12.76 11.20
N LEU A 22 0.26 -13.92 10.76
CA LEU A 22 0.96 -14.76 11.72
C LEU A 22 2.21 -13.93 12.05
N SER A 23 2.31 -13.51 13.30
CA SER A 23 3.52 -12.89 13.86
C SER A 23 4.75 -13.64 13.36
N CYS A 24 5.47 -13.07 12.39
CA CYS A 24 6.67 -13.65 11.79
C CYS A 24 7.90 -13.40 12.68
N THR A 25 7.69 -13.58 13.99
CA THR A 25 8.71 -13.53 15.05
C THR A 25 9.37 -14.90 15.26
N LEU A 26 8.97 -15.93 14.50
CA LEU A 26 9.51 -17.29 14.54
C LEU A 26 10.21 -17.70 13.22
N LEU A 27 11.04 -16.80 12.66
CA LEU A 27 12.10 -17.22 11.74
C LEU A 27 13.41 -17.28 12.54
N GLU A 28 13.97 -18.47 12.64
CA GLU A 28 15.08 -18.76 13.54
C GLU A 28 16.36 -18.03 13.10
N LYS A 29 17.06 -17.43 14.07
CA LYS A 29 18.42 -16.88 13.87
C LYS A 29 19.48 -17.97 13.69
N LYS A 30 19.09 -19.24 13.72
CA LYS A 30 19.95 -20.40 13.53
C LYS A 30 19.65 -21.04 12.17
N PRO A 31 20.67 -21.63 11.52
CA PRO A 31 20.49 -22.30 10.25
C PRO A 31 19.51 -23.46 10.41
N VAL A 32 18.38 -23.38 9.71
CA VAL A 32 17.54 -24.55 9.43
C VAL A 32 18.25 -25.32 8.30
N SER A 33 18.22 -26.66 8.34
CA SER A 33 18.86 -27.48 7.29
C SER A 33 18.38 -27.04 5.89
N GLY A 34 19.31 -26.63 5.02
CA GLY A 34 19.02 -26.13 3.67
C GLY A 34 18.50 -24.70 3.56
N GLY A 35 18.53 -23.93 4.65
CA GLY A 35 18.17 -22.50 4.66
C GLY A 35 19.24 -21.63 4.01
N VAL A 36 18.81 -20.72 3.13
CA VAL A 36 19.64 -19.68 2.51
C VAL A 36 19.77 -18.50 3.48
N PRO A 37 20.99 -18.10 3.87
CA PRO A 37 21.18 -16.92 4.71
C PRO A 37 20.89 -15.64 3.93
N VAL A 38 20.25 -14.69 4.58
CA VAL A 38 20.12 -13.31 4.13
C VAL A 38 20.91 -12.42 5.06
N PHE A 39 21.69 -11.51 4.48
CA PHE A 39 22.68 -10.69 5.19
C PHE A 39 22.22 -9.25 5.37
N SER A 40 22.81 -8.57 6.36
CA SER A 40 22.83 -7.11 6.42
C SER A 40 23.91 -6.57 5.49
N LYS A 41 23.91 -5.27 5.21
CA LYS A 41 24.98 -4.61 4.44
C LYS A 41 26.36 -4.71 5.12
N GLU A 42 26.41 -4.97 6.43
CA GLU A 42 27.61 -5.20 7.22
C GLU A 42 28.06 -6.68 7.23
N GLY A 43 27.38 -7.56 6.48
CA GLY A 43 27.72 -8.99 6.37
C GLY A 43 27.22 -9.86 7.52
N LYS A 44 26.37 -9.32 8.41
CA LYS A 44 25.75 -10.10 9.49
C LYS A 44 24.58 -10.90 8.95
N ILE A 45 24.46 -12.17 9.35
CA ILE A 45 23.28 -12.97 9.01
C ILE A 45 22.07 -12.42 9.76
N LEU A 46 21.09 -11.95 9.01
CA LEU A 46 19.81 -11.50 9.56
C LEU A 46 18.91 -12.69 9.87
N ARG A 47 18.68 -13.54 8.87
CA ARG A 47 17.76 -14.69 8.93
C ARG A 47 18.16 -15.76 7.91
N TYR A 48 17.66 -16.97 8.10
CA TYR A 48 17.70 -18.05 7.12
C TYR A 48 16.30 -18.26 6.52
N TYR A 49 16.22 -18.39 5.20
CA TYR A 49 14.97 -18.65 4.49
C TYR A 49 15.05 -19.92 3.66
N PRO A 50 13.96 -20.70 3.53
CA PRO A 50 13.91 -21.78 2.56
C PRO A 50 13.98 -21.22 1.12
N HIS A 51 14.55 -21.97 0.18
CA HIS A 51 14.71 -21.56 -1.22
C HIS A 51 13.38 -21.17 -1.91
N GLN A 52 12.26 -21.77 -1.50
CA GLN A 52 10.93 -21.54 -2.10
C GLN A 52 10.14 -20.43 -1.40
N ILE A 53 10.78 -19.60 -0.58
CA ILE A 53 10.09 -18.52 0.13
C ILE A 53 9.42 -17.56 -0.86
N ARG A 54 8.19 -17.13 -0.53
CA ARG A 54 7.40 -16.20 -1.36
C ARG A 54 7.31 -14.79 -0.79
N TRP A 55 7.73 -14.62 0.46
CA TRP A 55 7.66 -13.36 1.19
C TRP A 55 8.92 -13.17 2.04
N ILE A 56 9.54 -12.01 1.94
CA ILE A 56 10.64 -11.59 2.81
C ILE A 56 10.33 -10.18 3.32
N GLY A 57 10.48 -9.99 4.63
CA GLY A 57 10.29 -8.72 5.29
C GLY A 57 11.48 -8.34 6.16
N PHE A 58 11.91 -7.08 6.05
CA PHE A 58 12.95 -6.46 6.87
C PHE A 58 12.36 -5.31 7.65
N ASP A 59 12.47 -5.40 8.98
CA ASP A 59 12.04 -4.34 9.88
C ASP A 59 13.02 -3.16 9.90
N LYS A 60 12.85 -2.24 10.85
CA LYS A 60 13.65 -1.02 10.95
C LYS A 60 15.03 -1.22 11.59
N SER A 61 15.37 -2.44 12.04
CA SER A 61 16.52 -2.67 12.92
C SER A 61 17.87 -2.75 12.20
N GLU A 62 17.93 -3.37 11.03
CA GLU A 62 19.17 -3.63 10.30
C GLU A 62 18.95 -3.42 8.79
N LEU A 63 19.91 -2.78 8.12
CA LEU A 63 19.83 -2.51 6.69
C LEU A 63 20.12 -3.81 5.90
N PRO A 64 19.16 -4.35 5.13
CA PRO A 64 19.39 -5.59 4.41
C PRO A 64 20.33 -5.41 3.23
N ASP A 65 21.18 -6.41 2.99
CA ASP A 65 21.80 -6.59 1.69
C ASP A 65 20.82 -7.32 0.76
N VAL A 66 20.29 -6.59 -0.21
CA VAL A 66 19.25 -7.11 -1.10
C VAL A 66 19.82 -7.76 -2.37
N THR A 67 21.15 -7.68 -2.60
CA THR A 67 21.82 -8.26 -3.78
C THR A 67 21.58 -9.77 -3.91
N GLY A 68 21.63 -10.50 -2.79
CA GLY A 68 21.41 -11.95 -2.75
C GLY A 68 19.95 -12.38 -2.93
N LEU A 69 18.98 -11.45 -2.96
CA LEU A 69 17.57 -11.83 -3.07
C LEU A 69 17.20 -12.43 -4.43
N VAL A 70 18.05 -12.26 -5.44
CA VAL A 70 17.89 -12.85 -6.78
C VAL A 70 17.84 -14.39 -6.77
N GLU A 71 18.41 -15.02 -5.74
CA GLU A 71 18.37 -16.49 -5.58
C GLU A 71 16.96 -17.01 -5.27
N PHE A 72 16.08 -16.19 -4.71
CA PHE A 72 14.71 -16.58 -4.35
C PHE A 72 13.76 -16.45 -5.54
N ARG A 73 13.82 -17.41 -6.46
CA ARG A 73 13.01 -17.44 -7.71
C ARG A 73 11.49 -17.47 -7.49
N SER A 74 11.03 -17.76 -6.28
CA SER A 74 9.61 -17.78 -5.90
C SER A 74 9.18 -16.55 -5.12
N LEU A 75 10.06 -15.56 -4.90
CA LEU A 75 9.77 -14.38 -4.10
C LEU A 75 8.75 -13.48 -4.82
N VAL A 76 7.58 -13.30 -4.22
CA VAL A 76 6.50 -12.49 -4.80
C VAL A 76 6.26 -11.20 -4.00
N SER A 77 6.63 -11.20 -2.72
CA SER A 77 6.36 -10.11 -1.80
C SER A 77 7.63 -9.71 -1.06
N LEU A 78 7.96 -8.42 -1.12
CA LEU A 78 9.13 -7.86 -0.46
C LEU A 78 8.75 -6.63 0.36
N GLU A 79 9.19 -6.61 1.62
CA GLU A 79 8.98 -5.50 2.54
C GLU A 79 10.30 -5.04 3.12
N ILE A 80 10.63 -3.76 2.99
CA ILE A 80 11.85 -3.16 3.54
C ILE A 80 11.46 -1.86 4.25
N PHE A 81 11.58 -1.81 5.57
CA PHE A 81 11.20 -0.64 6.37
C PHE A 81 12.39 0.15 6.92
N HIS A 82 13.62 -0.23 6.56
CA HIS A 82 14.81 0.36 7.15
C HIS A 82 14.99 1.85 6.74
N PRO A 83 15.15 2.79 7.69
CA PRO A 83 15.19 4.23 7.40
C PRO A 83 16.33 4.68 6.47
N GLU A 84 17.41 3.91 6.38
CA GLU A 84 18.54 4.20 5.47
C GLU A 84 18.42 3.55 4.09
N PHE A 85 17.40 2.72 3.84
CA PHE A 85 17.18 2.14 2.52
C PHE A 85 16.77 3.21 1.50
N ARG A 86 17.44 3.24 0.34
CA ARG A 86 17.33 4.33 -0.64
C ARG A 86 17.28 3.86 -2.10
N ASP A 87 18.02 2.80 -2.39
CA ASP A 87 18.30 2.38 -3.76
C ASP A 87 17.44 1.16 -4.14
N LEU A 88 16.70 1.30 -5.23
CA LEU A 88 15.85 0.25 -5.78
C LEU A 88 16.50 -0.49 -6.95
N GLU A 89 17.66 -0.06 -7.45
CA GLU A 89 18.34 -0.68 -8.61
C GLU A 89 18.69 -2.14 -8.34
N GLU A 90 19.15 -2.47 -7.13
CA GLU A 90 19.44 -3.85 -6.75
C GLU A 90 18.20 -4.76 -6.81
N LEU A 91 16.97 -4.21 -6.75
CA LEU A 91 15.72 -4.96 -6.87
C LEU A 91 15.31 -5.19 -8.33
N ALA A 92 15.91 -4.51 -9.30
CA ALA A 92 15.49 -4.53 -10.70
C ALA A 92 15.53 -5.94 -11.34
N SER A 93 16.30 -6.87 -10.77
CA SER A 93 16.40 -8.26 -11.21
C SER A 93 15.26 -9.15 -10.69
N LEU A 94 14.51 -8.73 -9.66
CA LEU A 94 13.48 -9.51 -8.98
C LEU A 94 12.14 -9.51 -9.75
N LYS A 95 12.13 -10.12 -10.94
CA LYS A 95 11.01 -10.07 -11.90
C LYS A 95 9.69 -10.66 -11.41
N THR A 96 9.71 -11.39 -10.30
CA THR A 96 8.57 -12.09 -9.71
C THR A 96 7.83 -11.25 -8.66
N ILE A 97 8.36 -10.09 -8.28
CA ILE A 97 7.77 -9.22 -7.25
C ILE A 97 6.47 -8.61 -7.75
N GLY A 98 5.36 -9.03 -7.13
CA GLY A 98 4.02 -8.47 -7.33
C GLY A 98 3.62 -7.46 -6.25
N PHE A 99 4.21 -7.58 -5.06
CA PHE A 99 4.00 -6.67 -3.93
C PHE A 99 5.32 -6.14 -3.40
N LEU A 100 5.45 -4.81 -3.36
CA LEU A 100 6.60 -4.11 -2.78
C LEU A 100 6.12 -3.08 -1.75
N ASN A 101 6.68 -3.16 -0.55
CA ASN A 101 6.47 -2.17 0.50
C ASN A 101 7.81 -1.62 0.98
N VAL A 102 8.05 -0.35 0.70
CA VAL A 102 9.27 0.37 1.13
C VAL A 102 8.91 1.58 1.99
N SER A 103 7.85 1.44 2.79
CA SER A 103 7.36 2.51 3.65
C SER A 103 8.38 2.93 4.72
N GLY A 104 8.45 4.21 5.05
CA GLY A 104 9.36 4.75 6.08
C GLY A 104 10.84 4.72 5.69
N THR A 105 11.15 4.44 4.43
CA THR A 105 12.51 4.46 3.88
C THR A 105 12.82 5.83 3.23
N LYS A 106 14.03 5.99 2.70
CA LYS A 106 14.50 7.19 1.99
C LYS A 106 14.49 7.01 0.46
N VAL A 107 13.71 6.06 -0.07
CA VAL A 107 13.57 5.88 -1.52
C VAL A 107 13.02 7.14 -2.18
N LYS A 108 13.52 7.43 -3.38
CA LYS A 108 13.09 8.55 -4.22
C LYS A 108 13.15 8.21 -5.70
N ASP A 109 14.24 7.60 -6.15
CA ASP A 109 14.32 7.14 -7.53
C ASP A 109 13.52 5.84 -7.69
N LEU A 110 12.37 5.96 -8.38
CA LEU A 110 11.46 4.85 -8.64
C LEU A 110 11.67 4.24 -10.03
N SER A 111 12.67 4.68 -10.81
CA SER A 111 12.87 4.24 -12.19
C SER A 111 13.14 2.74 -12.31
N ALA A 112 13.85 2.15 -11.34
CA ALA A 112 14.09 0.71 -11.25
C ALA A 112 12.79 -0.13 -11.20
N LEU A 113 11.68 0.43 -10.71
CA LEU A 113 10.39 -0.28 -10.65
C LEU A 113 9.84 -0.61 -12.04
N SER A 114 10.27 0.11 -13.08
CA SER A 114 9.93 -0.22 -14.49
C SER A 114 10.40 -1.62 -14.91
N LYS A 115 11.35 -2.20 -14.17
CA LYS A 115 11.91 -3.52 -14.41
C LYS A 115 11.13 -4.63 -13.71
N LEU A 116 10.22 -4.30 -12.78
CA LEU A 116 9.37 -5.25 -12.05
C LEU A 116 8.06 -5.48 -12.82
N SER A 117 8.11 -6.35 -13.84
CA SER A 117 7.05 -6.49 -14.85
C SER A 117 5.70 -6.99 -14.32
N VAL A 118 5.67 -7.58 -13.13
CA VAL A 118 4.44 -8.11 -12.50
C VAL A 118 4.02 -7.32 -11.26
N LEU A 119 4.68 -6.19 -10.97
CA LEU A 119 4.35 -5.36 -9.81
C LEU A 119 2.94 -4.80 -9.96
N HIS A 120 2.06 -5.14 -9.02
CA HIS A 120 0.66 -4.71 -9.01
C HIS A 120 0.27 -4.02 -7.69
N SER A 121 1.12 -4.08 -6.65
CA SER A 121 0.90 -3.41 -5.37
C SER A 121 2.17 -2.71 -4.89
N LEU A 122 2.09 -1.41 -4.65
CA LEU A 122 3.23 -0.59 -4.23
C LEU A 122 2.87 0.32 -3.06
N TYR A 123 3.58 0.16 -1.94
CA TYR A 123 3.40 0.97 -0.74
C TYR A 123 4.65 1.82 -0.48
N LEU A 124 4.46 3.14 -0.46
CA LEU A 124 5.50 4.18 -0.28
C LEU A 124 5.21 5.06 0.92
N ASN A 125 4.49 4.55 1.92
CA ASN A 125 3.98 5.34 3.03
C ASN A 125 5.12 5.97 3.84
N GLU A 126 4.93 7.18 4.33
CA GLU A 126 5.92 7.89 5.16
C GLU A 126 7.31 8.02 4.49
N THR A 127 7.36 8.04 3.16
CA THR A 127 8.58 8.38 2.39
C THR A 127 8.57 9.85 1.98
N SER A 128 9.69 10.33 1.45
CA SER A 128 9.80 11.69 0.91
C SER A 128 9.47 11.82 -0.58
N VAL A 129 8.83 10.80 -1.16
CA VAL A 129 8.43 10.73 -2.58
C VAL A 129 7.43 11.85 -2.89
N ASP A 130 7.62 12.47 -4.05
CA ASP A 130 6.72 13.45 -4.66
C ASP A 130 6.24 13.01 -6.07
N GLU A 131 5.43 13.85 -6.73
CA GLU A 131 4.88 13.55 -8.04
C GLU A 131 5.93 13.41 -9.15
N GLN A 132 7.11 14.04 -9.02
CA GLN A 132 8.18 13.93 -10.01
C GLN A 132 8.89 12.59 -9.90
N ASP A 133 9.04 12.09 -8.67
CA ASP A 133 9.56 10.76 -8.40
C ASP A 133 8.65 9.67 -9.01
N LEU A 134 7.32 9.79 -8.86
CA LEU A 134 6.36 8.85 -9.46
C LEU A 134 6.30 8.92 -10.99
N LYS A 135 6.51 10.09 -11.59
CA LYS A 135 6.61 10.23 -13.06
C LYS A 135 7.76 9.42 -13.67
N ARG A 136 8.79 9.08 -12.89
CA ARG A 136 9.89 8.20 -13.33
C ARG A 136 9.50 6.72 -13.35
N TYR A 137 8.36 6.35 -12.77
CA TYR A 137 7.80 5.00 -12.83
C TYR A 137 6.60 4.96 -13.80
N PRO A 138 6.81 4.66 -15.09
CA PRO A 138 5.74 4.62 -16.09
C PRO A 138 4.70 3.51 -15.87
N GLY A 139 4.98 2.57 -14.94
CA GLY A 139 4.04 1.50 -14.60
C GLY A 139 3.00 1.88 -13.56
N VAL A 140 3.00 3.12 -13.04
CA VAL A 140 2.08 3.53 -11.97
C VAL A 140 0.60 3.35 -12.33
N GLY A 141 0.21 3.61 -13.59
CA GLY A 141 -1.15 3.39 -14.09
C GLY A 141 -1.59 1.92 -14.10
N LYS A 142 -0.64 0.98 -14.16
CA LYS A 142 -0.88 -0.48 -14.17
C LYS A 142 -0.97 -1.09 -12.77
N LEU A 143 -0.69 -0.32 -11.72
CA LEU A 143 -0.84 -0.81 -10.36
C LEU A 143 -2.31 -1.05 -10.06
N THR A 144 -2.60 -2.14 -9.35
CA THR A 144 -3.92 -2.37 -8.76
C THR A 144 -4.06 -1.71 -7.40
N LYS A 145 -2.95 -1.57 -6.65
CA LYS A 145 -2.93 -0.97 -5.31
C LYS A 145 -1.77 0.00 -5.17
N LEU A 146 -2.06 1.21 -4.73
CA LEU A 146 -1.06 2.24 -4.46
C LEU A 146 -1.34 2.90 -3.12
N SER A 147 -0.33 2.91 -2.25
CA SER A 147 -0.39 3.60 -0.94
C SER A 147 0.71 4.66 -0.88
N LEU A 148 0.28 5.90 -0.72
CA LEU A 148 1.07 7.12 -0.65
C LEU A 148 0.79 7.87 0.67
N TYR A 149 0.36 7.14 1.71
CA TYR A 149 0.02 7.71 3.00
C TYR A 149 1.18 8.54 3.55
N LYS A 150 0.91 9.79 3.93
CA LYS A 150 1.90 10.69 4.56
C LYS A 150 3.18 10.84 3.71
N THR A 151 3.00 11.08 2.41
CA THR A 151 4.05 11.43 1.44
C THR A 151 3.96 12.91 1.05
N LYS A 152 4.81 13.38 0.12
CA LYS A 152 4.87 14.80 -0.32
C LYS A 152 4.01 15.10 -1.56
N ILE A 153 3.11 14.19 -1.90
CA ILE A 153 2.27 14.28 -3.10
C ILE A 153 1.30 15.46 -3.00
N ARG A 154 1.28 16.28 -4.06
CA ARG A 154 0.36 17.44 -4.21
C ARG A 154 -0.60 17.31 -5.37
N ASP A 155 -0.25 16.50 -6.35
CA ASP A 155 -0.97 16.36 -7.60
C ASP A 155 -0.90 14.91 -8.08
N LEU A 156 -1.97 14.45 -8.74
CA LEU A 156 -2.13 13.07 -9.19
C LEU A 156 -1.91 12.92 -10.70
N SER A 157 -1.38 13.93 -11.42
CA SER A 157 -1.16 13.86 -12.88
C SER A 157 -0.19 12.79 -13.34
N PHE A 158 0.51 12.13 -12.42
CA PHE A 158 1.32 10.94 -12.73
C PHE A 158 0.46 9.69 -12.97
N ILE A 159 -0.80 9.68 -12.55
CA ILE A 159 -1.77 8.62 -12.87
C ILE A 159 -2.36 8.96 -14.23
N ASP A 160 -2.11 8.09 -15.21
CA ASP A 160 -2.62 8.26 -16.58
C ASP A 160 -4.08 7.80 -16.71
N SER A 161 -4.65 7.97 -17.91
CA SER A 161 -6.01 7.56 -18.23
C SER A 161 -6.20 6.04 -18.27
N GLU A 162 -5.13 5.25 -18.38
CA GLU A 162 -5.14 3.77 -18.41
C GLU A 162 -5.11 3.17 -16.99
N CYS A 163 -5.74 3.87 -16.06
CA CYS A 163 -5.72 3.59 -14.63
C CYS A 163 -6.39 2.23 -14.29
N GLU A 164 -5.57 1.25 -13.90
CA GLU A 164 -5.99 -0.07 -13.37
C GLU A 164 -6.16 -0.09 -11.84
N LEU A 165 -5.97 1.07 -11.18
CA LEU A 165 -6.05 1.18 -9.72
C LEU A 165 -7.43 0.74 -9.21
N ARG A 166 -7.41 -0.17 -8.24
CA ARG A 166 -8.57 -0.59 -7.45
C ARG A 166 -8.54 0.00 -6.05
N GLN A 167 -7.36 0.24 -5.49
CA GLN A 167 -7.19 0.82 -4.16
C GLN A 167 -6.14 1.93 -4.19
N LEU A 168 -6.53 3.12 -3.73
CA LEU A 168 -5.65 4.28 -3.60
C LEU A 168 -5.77 4.89 -2.21
N ASP A 169 -4.64 4.98 -1.50
CA ASP A 169 -4.54 5.70 -0.23
C ASP A 169 -3.61 6.90 -0.37
N ILE A 170 -4.16 8.10 -0.29
CA ILE A 170 -3.42 9.38 -0.32
C ILE A 170 -3.68 10.18 0.96
N ARG A 171 -4.04 9.52 2.06
CA ARG A 171 -4.26 10.22 3.33
C ARG A 171 -3.00 10.95 3.81
N ASN A 172 -3.18 12.07 4.50
CA ASN A 172 -2.09 12.92 4.99
C ASN A 172 -1.13 13.39 3.89
N THR A 173 -1.64 13.64 2.69
CA THR A 173 -0.90 14.28 1.59
C THR A 173 -1.43 15.69 1.36
N GLU A 174 -0.82 16.42 0.44
CA GLU A 174 -1.22 17.78 0.11
C GLU A 174 -2.09 17.86 -1.16
N VAL A 175 -2.61 16.71 -1.64
CA VAL A 175 -3.48 16.61 -2.82
C VAL A 175 -4.71 17.51 -2.68
N SER A 176 -4.97 18.34 -3.69
CA SER A 176 -6.07 19.30 -3.71
C SER A 176 -7.19 18.97 -4.70
N SER A 177 -6.91 18.13 -5.71
CA SER A 177 -7.87 17.74 -6.74
C SER A 177 -7.83 16.24 -7.01
N LEU A 178 -9.01 15.65 -7.25
CA LEU A 178 -9.18 14.26 -7.69
C LEU A 178 -9.42 14.15 -9.20
N GLU A 179 -9.38 15.26 -9.93
CA GLU A 179 -9.59 15.29 -11.38
C GLU A 179 -8.73 14.28 -12.14
N PRO A 180 -7.42 14.13 -11.86
CA PRO A 180 -6.59 13.17 -12.62
C PRO A 180 -7.04 11.72 -12.50
N ILE A 181 -7.75 11.37 -11.43
CA ILE A 181 -8.24 10.01 -11.18
C ILE A 181 -9.76 9.86 -11.37
N ALA A 182 -10.45 10.89 -11.87
CA ALA A 182 -11.91 10.87 -12.04
C ALA A 182 -12.37 9.71 -12.94
N ASN A 183 -11.56 9.39 -13.96
CA ASN A 183 -11.83 8.34 -14.93
C ASN A 183 -11.20 6.98 -14.58
N CYS A 184 -10.62 6.82 -13.37
CA CYS A 184 -10.16 5.52 -12.87
C CYS A 184 -11.36 4.60 -12.61
N GLY A 185 -11.95 4.05 -13.67
CA GLY A 185 -13.20 3.29 -13.62
C GLY A 185 -13.12 2.01 -12.78
N ASN A 186 -11.91 1.52 -12.47
CA ASN A 186 -11.70 0.32 -11.65
C ASN A 186 -11.58 0.62 -10.15
N LEU A 187 -11.56 1.89 -9.75
CA LEU A 187 -11.32 2.28 -8.37
C LEU A 187 -12.47 1.82 -7.46
N LEU A 188 -12.15 0.98 -6.49
CA LEU A 188 -13.10 0.44 -5.50
C LEU A 188 -12.97 1.15 -4.16
N GLU A 189 -11.75 1.58 -3.82
CA GLU A 189 -11.40 2.10 -2.52
C GLU A 189 -10.50 3.31 -2.65
N LEU A 190 -10.97 4.44 -2.09
CA LEU A 190 -10.26 5.70 -2.09
C LEU A 190 -10.19 6.24 -0.66
N ARG A 191 -8.99 6.52 -0.18
CA ARG A 191 -8.77 7.20 1.10
C ARG A 191 -8.11 8.56 0.89
N ILE A 192 -8.81 9.61 1.29
CA ILE A 192 -8.45 11.03 1.08
C ILE A 192 -8.52 11.85 2.38
N GLY A 193 -8.55 11.18 3.54
CA GLY A 193 -8.47 11.85 4.83
C GLY A 193 -7.22 12.71 4.99
N HIS A 194 -7.40 13.90 5.56
CA HIS A 194 -6.34 14.89 5.80
C HIS A 194 -5.60 15.28 4.51
N THR A 195 -6.36 15.45 3.42
CA THR A 195 -5.90 16.06 2.16
C THR A 195 -6.41 17.51 2.06
N ARG A 196 -6.09 18.19 0.94
CA ARG A 196 -6.62 19.52 0.61
C ARG A 196 -7.81 19.45 -0.37
N VAL A 197 -8.32 18.25 -0.66
CA VAL A 197 -9.48 18.06 -1.53
C VAL A 197 -10.70 18.71 -0.89
N LYS A 198 -11.38 19.58 -1.64
CA LYS A 198 -12.62 20.25 -1.22
C LYS A 198 -13.81 19.93 -2.12
N GLU A 199 -13.56 19.48 -3.34
CA GLU A 199 -14.58 19.22 -4.34
C GLU A 199 -14.81 17.71 -4.49
N ILE A 200 -16.06 17.27 -4.29
CA ILE A 200 -16.44 15.85 -4.44
C ILE A 200 -16.91 15.50 -5.86
N ARG A 201 -17.08 16.49 -6.76
CA ARG A 201 -17.70 16.28 -8.08
C ARG A 201 -17.06 15.17 -8.92
N PHE A 202 -15.74 14.99 -8.80
CA PHE A 202 -14.99 13.96 -9.52
C PHE A 202 -15.29 12.54 -9.03
N ILE A 203 -15.75 12.39 -7.79
CA ILE A 203 -16.13 11.08 -7.23
C ILE A 203 -17.36 10.53 -7.96
N TYR A 204 -18.25 11.39 -8.48
CA TYR A 204 -19.43 10.96 -9.23
C TYR A 204 -19.10 10.16 -10.50
N GLU A 205 -17.89 10.33 -11.05
CA GLU A 205 -17.44 9.61 -12.26
C GLU A 205 -16.83 8.24 -11.91
N MET A 206 -16.47 8.01 -10.65
CA MET A 206 -15.90 6.76 -10.15
C MET A 206 -16.99 5.70 -9.88
N LYS A 207 -17.65 5.23 -10.96
CA LYS A 207 -18.85 4.35 -10.90
C LYS A 207 -18.67 3.06 -10.08
N ASN A 208 -17.45 2.57 -9.97
CA ASN A 208 -17.14 1.36 -9.20
C ASN A 208 -16.70 1.62 -7.76
N LEU A 209 -16.64 2.88 -7.31
CA LEU A 209 -16.23 3.19 -5.95
C LEU A 209 -17.21 2.57 -4.95
N ARG A 210 -16.67 1.87 -3.94
CA ARG A 210 -17.42 1.19 -2.87
C ARG A 210 -17.03 1.68 -1.49
N TYR A 211 -15.86 2.28 -1.35
CA TYR A 211 -15.35 2.78 -0.08
C TYR A 211 -14.67 4.13 -0.29
N LEU A 212 -15.18 5.15 0.38
CA LEU A 212 -14.55 6.47 0.46
C LEU A 212 -14.32 6.82 1.93
N GLU A 213 -13.06 6.99 2.30
CA GLU A 213 -12.65 7.52 3.60
C GLU A 213 -12.12 8.94 3.44
N TRP A 214 -12.70 9.90 4.16
CA TRP A 214 -12.33 11.31 4.02
C TRP A 214 -12.37 12.05 5.36
N THR A 215 -11.73 13.21 5.41
CA THR A 215 -11.91 14.21 6.48
C THR A 215 -11.98 15.59 5.86
N GLY A 216 -12.66 16.53 6.53
CA GLY A 216 -12.65 17.94 6.14
C GLY A 216 -13.43 18.29 4.87
N LEU A 217 -14.13 17.35 4.23
CA LEU A 217 -15.11 17.68 3.19
C LEU A 217 -16.41 18.11 3.88
N ASP A 218 -16.83 19.35 3.61
CA ASP A 218 -18.15 19.85 3.98
C ASP A 218 -19.14 19.49 2.88
N LEU A 219 -19.75 18.30 3.01
CA LEU A 219 -20.71 17.80 2.02
C LEU A 219 -22.08 18.37 2.32
N SER A 220 -22.57 19.23 1.43
CA SER A 220 -23.95 19.72 1.50
C SER A 220 -24.93 18.56 1.34
N ARG A 221 -26.16 18.75 1.84
CA ARG A 221 -27.23 17.76 1.68
C ARG A 221 -27.46 17.39 0.20
N LYS A 222 -27.38 18.38 -0.70
CA LYS A 222 -27.52 18.18 -2.14
C LYS A 222 -26.43 17.28 -2.70
N GLU A 223 -25.18 17.45 -2.28
CA GLU A 223 -24.08 16.60 -2.71
C GLU A 223 -24.21 15.18 -2.18
N LEU A 224 -24.64 15.02 -0.93
CA LEU A 224 -24.93 13.69 -0.35
C LEU A 224 -26.06 12.97 -1.08
N ASP A 225 -27.12 13.68 -1.45
CA ASP A 225 -28.22 13.11 -2.22
C ASP A 225 -27.75 12.69 -3.62
N LEU A 226 -26.90 13.50 -4.28
CA LEU A 226 -26.25 13.12 -5.55
C LEU A 226 -25.32 11.91 -5.41
N VAL A 227 -24.54 11.82 -4.33
CA VAL A 227 -23.70 10.63 -4.06
C VAL A 227 -24.58 9.38 -3.93
N ARG A 228 -25.69 9.46 -3.19
CA ARG A 228 -26.60 8.34 -3.00
C ARG A 228 -27.29 7.91 -4.29
N GLU A 229 -27.64 8.86 -5.15
CA GLU A 229 -28.26 8.59 -6.46
C GLU A 229 -27.26 7.94 -7.43
N ARG A 230 -26.06 8.52 -7.56
CA ARG A 230 -25.07 8.07 -8.55
C ARG A 230 -24.24 6.87 -8.10
N LEU A 231 -24.01 6.74 -6.80
CA LEU A 231 -23.15 5.73 -6.18
C LEU A 231 -23.87 5.05 -5.00
N PRO A 232 -24.97 4.32 -5.24
CA PRO A 232 -25.84 3.78 -4.19
C PRO A 232 -25.15 2.74 -3.28
N TYR A 233 -24.04 2.16 -3.73
CA TYR A 233 -23.24 1.19 -2.96
C TYR A 233 -21.98 1.80 -2.32
N LEU A 234 -21.79 3.12 -2.41
CA LEU A 234 -20.64 3.78 -1.81
C LEU A 234 -20.79 3.84 -0.29
N LYS A 235 -19.89 3.15 0.40
CA LYS A 235 -19.70 3.32 1.83
C LYS A 235 -18.92 4.59 2.10
N LEU A 236 -19.56 5.51 2.79
CA LEU A 236 -19.01 6.78 3.20
C LEU A 236 -18.45 6.68 4.64
N ILE A 237 -17.14 6.87 4.81
CA ILE A 237 -16.43 6.83 6.10
C ILE A 237 -15.80 8.20 6.42
N PRO A 238 -16.47 9.05 7.22
CA PRO A 238 -15.82 10.24 7.76
C PRO A 238 -14.79 9.82 8.83
N MET A 239 -13.56 10.34 8.77
CA MET A 239 -12.62 10.25 9.90
C MET A 239 -12.79 11.47 10.80
N TYR A 240 -12.93 11.22 12.10
CA TYR A 240 -13.07 12.27 13.10
C TYR A 240 -11.68 12.75 13.51
N VAL A 241 -11.54 14.07 13.72
CA VAL A 241 -10.28 14.80 13.98
C VAL A 241 -9.59 14.39 15.30
N GLY A 242 -10.06 13.37 16.02
CA GLY A 242 -9.52 12.90 17.30
C GLY A 242 -8.92 11.48 17.32
N SER A 243 -8.61 10.88 16.16
CA SER A 243 -8.07 9.51 16.07
C SER A 243 -6.65 9.47 15.50
N LEU A 244 -5.73 10.18 16.16
CA LEU A 244 -4.28 10.06 15.97
C LEU A 244 -3.64 9.42 17.20
#